data_AF-A0A6G2DEH9-F1
#
_entry.id   AF-A0A6G2DEH9-F1
#
_cell.length_a   1.000
_cell.length_b   1.000
_cell.length_c   1.000
_cell.angle_alpha   90.00
_cell.angle_beta   90.00
_cell.angle_gamma   90.00
#
_symmetry.space_group_name_H-M   'P 1'
#
loop_
_entity.id
_entity.type
_entity.pdbx_description
1 polymer ?
#
loop_
_entity_poly.entity_id
_entity_poly.type
_entity_poly.pdbx_seq_one_letter_code
_entity_poly.pdbx_strand_id
1 'polypeptide(L)' 'MKISWNGFSKKSYQERLELLKAQALLSPERQASLEKDEQMSVTVADQLSENVVGTFSLPYSLVPEVL' A
#
# COMPACT_ATOMS: atom_id res chain seq x y z
N MET A 1 -19.66 -9.43 -4.42
CA MET A 1 -20.18 -8.84 -3.15
C MET A 1 -19.68 -7.41 -3.06
N LYS A 2 -20.50 -6.47 -2.54
CA LYS A 2 -20.05 -5.09 -2.31
C LYS A 2 -19.13 -5.08 -1.08
N ILE A 3 -17.95 -4.48 -1.20
CA ILE A 3 -17.01 -4.35 -0.07
C ILE A 3 -17.62 -3.38 0.95
N SER A 4 -17.70 -3.80 2.22
CA SER A 4 -18.12 -2.92 3.31
C SER A 4 -16.91 -2.17 3.86
N TRP A 5 -16.88 -0.86 3.65
CA TRP A 5 -15.82 0.02 4.13
C TRP A 5 -16.12 0.65 5.50
N ASN A 6 -17.16 0.17 6.18
CA ASN A 6 -17.61 0.77 7.43
C ASN A 6 -16.49 0.74 8.49
N GLY A 7 -16.25 1.90 9.11
CA GLY A 7 -15.23 2.07 10.13
C GLY A 7 -13.79 1.95 9.63
N PHE A 8 -13.52 1.94 8.32
CA PHE A 8 -12.14 1.80 7.78
C PHE A 8 -11.17 2.86 8.33
N SER A 9 -11.62 4.10 8.50
CA SER A 9 -10.81 5.18 9.10
C SER A 9 -10.40 4.89 10.54
N LYS A 10 -11.22 4.14 11.30
CA LYS A 10 -10.99 3.78 12.70
C LYS A 10 -10.16 2.51 12.87
N LYS A 11 -9.98 1.71 11.82
CA LYS A 11 -9.17 0.48 11.84
C LYS A 11 -7.68 0.83 12.05
N SER A 12 -6.98 -0.03 12.77
CA SER A 12 -5.52 -0.02 12.84
C SER A 12 -4.89 -0.32 11.48
N TYR A 13 -3.59 -0.07 11.34
CA TYR A 13 -2.85 -0.38 10.11
C TYR A 13 -3.00 -1.85 9.69
N GLN A 14 -2.83 -2.78 10.62
CA GLN A 14 -2.96 -4.22 10.35
C GLN A 14 -4.39 -4.61 9.95
N GLU A 15 -5.40 -4.08 10.63
CA GLU A 15 -6.80 -4.36 10.27
C GLU A 15 -7.17 -3.84 8.87
N ARG A 16 -6.53 -2.76 8.40
CA ARG A 16 -6.69 -2.27 7.03
C ARG A 16 -6.05 -3.22 6.02
N LEU A 17 -4.85 -3.74 6.31
CA LEU A 17 -4.17 -4.73 5.47
C LEU A 17 -4.94 -6.05 5.38
N GLU A 18 -5.46 -6.55 6.49
CA GLU A 18 -6.28 -7.78 6.51
C GLU A 18 -7.57 -7.61 5.71
N LEU A 19 -8.20 -6.42 5.77
CA LEU A 19 -9.35 -6.12 4.92
C LEU A 19 -8.98 -6.15 3.43
N LEU A 20 -7.85 -5.54 3.04
CA LEU A 20 -7.35 -5.57 1.66
C LEU A 20 -7.14 -7.01 1.16
N LYS A 21 -6.54 -7.85 2.00
CA LYS A 21 -6.29 -9.27 1.73
C LYS A 21 -7.58 -10.07 1.59
N ALA A 22 -8.50 -9.92 2.54
CA ALA A 22 -9.77 -10.65 2.56
C ALA A 22 -10.67 -10.30 1.36
N GLN A 23 -10.55 -9.08 0.84
CA GLN A 23 -11.28 -8.64 -0.35
C GLN A 23 -10.54 -8.91 -1.67
N ALA A 24 -9.35 -9.54 -1.60
CA ALA A 24 -8.51 -9.86 -2.76
C ALA A 24 -8.28 -8.66 -3.71
N LEU A 25 -8.07 -7.46 -3.14
CA LEU A 25 -7.93 -6.22 -3.90
C LEU A 25 -6.59 -6.10 -4.62
N LEU A 26 -5.58 -6.86 -4.19
CA LEU A 26 -4.23 -6.90 -4.74
C LEU A 26 -3.88 -8.33 -5.12
N SER A 27 -2.92 -8.50 -6.04
CA SER A 27 -2.31 -9.81 -6.26
C SER A 27 -1.61 -10.28 -4.97
N PRO A 28 -1.44 -11.60 -4.76
CA PRO A 28 -0.75 -12.13 -3.57
C PRO A 28 0.64 -11.52 -3.37
N GLU A 29 1.38 -11.27 -4.45
CA GLU A 29 2.71 -10.67 -4.43
C GLU A 29 2.64 -9.22 -3.95
N ARG A 30 1.72 -8.42 -4.50
CA ARG A 30 1.54 -7.02 -4.11
C ARG A 30 1.04 -6.87 -2.68
N GLN A 31 0.17 -7.77 -2.23
CA GLN A 31 -0.27 -7.83 -0.84
C GLN A 31 0.91 -8.12 0.09
N ALA A 32 1.76 -9.09 -0.26
CA ALA A 32 2.95 -9.42 0.54
C ALA A 32 3.96 -8.28 0.57
N SER A 33 4.17 -7.56 -0.53
CA SER A 33 5.00 -6.34 -0.58
C SER A 33 4.47 -5.27 0.38
N LEU A 34 3.16 -5.03 0.37
CA LEU A 34 2.52 -4.02 1.23
C LEU A 34 2.61 -4.40 2.72
N GLU A 35 2.39 -5.68 3.06
CA GLU A 35 2.52 -6.19 4.44
C GLU A 35 3.96 -6.08 4.98
N LYS A 36 4.96 -6.17 4.10
CA LYS A 36 6.39 -6.03 4.45
C LYS A 36 6.88 -4.58 4.42
N ASP A 37 6.02 -3.62 4.09
CA ASP A 37 6.40 -2.23 3.83
C ASP A 37 7.57 -2.13 2.82
N GLU A 38 7.49 -2.92 1.74
CA GLU A 38 8.52 -2.98 0.71
C GLU A 38 8.65 -1.64 -0.02
N GLN A 39 9.84 -1.05 0.07
CA GLN A 39 10.16 0.24 -0.55
C GLN A 39 10.83 0.06 -1.92
N MET A 40 10.80 1.13 -2.72
CA MET A 40 11.58 1.20 -3.95
C MET A 40 13.08 1.07 -3.64
N SER A 41 13.80 0.25 -4.41
CA SER A 41 15.25 0.13 -4.26
C SER A 41 15.97 1.38 -4.78
N VAL A 42 17.13 1.69 -4.18
CA VAL A 42 17.97 2.81 -4.65
C VAL A 42 18.43 2.62 -6.09
N THR A 43 18.69 1.38 -6.52
CA THR A 43 19.07 1.08 -7.91
C THR A 43 17.97 1.47 -8.90
N VAL A 44 16.71 1.22 -8.57
CA VAL A 44 15.58 1.65 -9.41
C VAL A 44 15.43 3.16 -9.32
N ALA A 45 15.53 3.74 -8.12
CA ALA A 45 15.43 5.18 -7.93
C ALA A 45 16.47 5.97 -8.74
N ASP A 46 17.72 5.50 -8.78
CA ASP A 46 18.85 6.09 -9.51
C ASP A 46 18.63 6.06 -11.04
N GLN A 47 17.80 5.14 -11.54
CA GLN A 47 17.37 5.13 -12.95
C GLN A 47 16.23 6.11 -13.24
N LEU A 48 15.52 6.59 -12.21
CA LEU A 48 14.33 7.46 -12.36
C LEU A 48 14.67 8.95 -12.24
N SER A 49 15.74 9.31 -11.55
CA SER A 49 16.14 10.71 -11.35
C SER A 49 17.65 10.86 -11.20
N GLU A 50 18.15 12.06 -11.44
CA GLU A 50 19.57 12.39 -11.28
C GLU A 50 19.95 12.61 -9.81
N ASN A 51 21.21 12.33 -9.49
CA ASN A 51 21.84 12.61 -8.18
C ASN A 51 21.11 11.96 -6.99
N VAL A 52 20.68 10.71 -7.15
CA VAL A 52 19.95 10.00 -6.08
C VAL A 52 20.87 9.68 -4.91
N VAL A 53 20.45 10.12 -3.72
CA VAL A 53 21.14 9.86 -2.45
C VAL A 53 20.31 9.00 -1.50
N GLY A 54 19.14 8.55 -1.93
CA GLY A 54 18.23 7.72 -1.15
C GLY A 54 16.79 7.78 -1.66
N THR A 55 15.89 7.21 -0.88
CA THR A 55 14.44 7.19 -1.15
C THR A 55 13.69 7.69 0.07
N PHE A 56 12.57 8.39 -0.14
CA PHE A 56 11.67 8.82 0.92
C PHE A 56 10.27 8.22 0.70
N SER A 57 9.73 7.58 1.72
CA SER A 57 8.40 6.99 1.68
C SER A 57 7.35 8.04 2.05
N LEU A 58 6.26 8.07 1.28
CA LEU A 58 5.07 8.86 1.60
C LEU A 58 3.98 7.96 2.16
N PRO A 59 3.06 8.48 3.00
CA PRO A 59 1.91 7.70 3.44
C PRO A 59 1.09 7.17 2.26
N TYR A 60 1.06 5.84 2.09
CA TYR A 60 0.22 5.20 1.09
C TYR A 60 -1.17 4.94 1.68
N SER A 61 -2.15 5.74 1.28
CA SER A 61 -3.52 5.70 1.83
C SER A 61 -4.52 5.21 0.79
N LEU A 62 -5.58 4.58 1.26
CA LEU A 62 -6.69 4.13 0.42
C LEU A 62 -7.92 5.00 0.72
N VAL A 63 -8.57 5.48 -0.34
CA VAL A 63 -9.86 6.17 -0.26
C VAL A 63 -10.96 5.16 -0.57
N PRO A 64 -11.81 4.80 0.41
CA PRO A 64 -12.96 3.94 0.18
C PRO A 64 -14.05 4.64 -0.64
N GLU A 65 -14.71 3.91 -1.55
CA GLU A 65 -15.87 4.36 -2.33
C GLU A 65 -15.72 5.75 -3.00
N VAL A 66 -15.07 5.78 -4.17
CA VAL A 66 -15.05 6.97 -5.02
C VAL A 66 -16.36 7.03 -5.81
N LEU A 67 -17.07 8.17 -5.72
CA LEU A 67 -18.32 8.45 -6.43
C LEU A 67 -18.08 9.01 -7.83
#